data_AF-A0A0D6MNJ5-F1
#
_entry.id   AF-A0A0D6MNJ5-F1
#
_cell.length_a   1.000
_cell.length_b   1.000
_cell.length_c   1.000
_cell.angle_alpha   90.00
_cell.angle_beta   90.00
_cell.angle_gamma   90.00
#
_symmetry.space_group_name_H-M   'P 1'
#
loop_
_entity.id
_entity.type
_entity.pdbx_description
1 polymer ?
#
loop_
_entity_poly.entity_id
_entity_poly.type
_entity_poly.pdbx_seq_one_letter_code
_entity_poly.pdbx_strand_id
1 'polypeptide(L)'
;MVNQALIQKKVAAGYAKAALRLGAMVSQYRPASLTEPLAAAIATPMADFSNNPAFAFRSPPLWDKPVTWALVDTTDVLAGDIFVAPIGTYFVARVEPYRPPVCMLTNRTVTLSGDAGAGSTIGAGATCSMAGYDNAEYGPSPVFGGTALASGWPAFITLKNKGQVPETGIPGDLRAGEFEMFLPVMPDFVPAVAMTAVTDLGTPYRLTAVEPSPYGTRCQMEVVQI
;
A
#
# COMPACT_ATOMS: atom_id res chain seq x y z
N MET A 1 -16.56 -29.48 -23.03
CA MET A 1 -16.62 -28.40 -22.00
C MET A 1 -15.21 -28.19 -21.47
N VAL A 2 -14.68 -26.96 -21.52
CA VAL A 2 -13.31 -26.66 -21.07
C VAL A 2 -13.29 -26.52 -19.54
N ASN A 3 -12.39 -27.25 -18.86
CA ASN A 3 -12.23 -27.15 -17.40
C ASN A 3 -11.32 -25.96 -17.04
N GLN A 4 -11.94 -24.81 -16.77
CA GLN A 4 -11.24 -23.56 -16.47
C GLN A 4 -10.32 -23.66 -15.24
N ALA A 5 -10.74 -24.38 -14.19
CA ALA A 5 -9.93 -24.57 -12.99
C ALA A 5 -8.65 -25.37 -13.28
N LEU A 6 -8.75 -26.40 -14.14
CA LEU A 6 -7.58 -27.16 -14.58
C LEU A 6 -6.61 -26.29 -15.38
N ILE A 7 -7.12 -25.43 -16.27
CA ILE A 7 -6.28 -24.50 -17.04
C ILE A 7 -5.57 -23.54 -16.09
N GLN A 8 -6.28 -22.92 -15.14
CA GLN A 8 -5.69 -22.01 -14.16
C GLN A 8 -4.55 -22.68 -13.38
N LYS A 9 -4.76 -23.92 -12.92
CA LYS A 9 -3.74 -24.69 -12.22
C LYS A 9 -2.51 -24.97 -13.10
N LYS A 10 -2.69 -25.23 -14.39
CA LYS A 10 -1.58 -25.43 -15.33
C LYS A 10 -0.80 -24.14 -15.59
N VAL A 11 -1.49 -23.01 -15.69
CA VAL A 11 -0.85 -21.69 -15.82
C VAL A 11 -0.04 -21.36 -14.56
N ALA A 12 -0.63 -21.51 -13.38
CA ALA A 12 0.04 -21.31 -12.10
C ALA A 12 1.30 -22.19 -11.96
N ALA A 13 1.21 -23.47 -12.32
CA ALA A 13 2.36 -24.37 -12.36
C ALA A 13 3.44 -23.95 -13.37
N GLY A 14 3.04 -23.32 -14.48
CA GLY A 14 3.98 -22.73 -15.46
C GLY A 14 4.78 -21.58 -14.85
N TYR A 15 4.10 -20.65 -14.17
CA TYR A 15 4.77 -19.56 -13.44
C TYR A 15 5.67 -20.09 -12.34
N ALA A 16 5.21 -21.07 -11.55
CA ALA A 16 6.02 -21.71 -10.51
C ALA A 16 7.32 -22.31 -11.06
N LYS A 17 7.26 -22.99 -12.21
CA LYS A 17 8.44 -23.57 -12.86
C LYS A 17 9.43 -22.52 -13.35
N ALA A 18 8.95 -21.39 -13.84
CA ALA A 18 9.81 -20.28 -14.26
C ALA A 18 10.45 -19.60 -13.04
N ALA A 19 9.66 -19.37 -11.98
CA ALA A 19 10.13 -18.79 -10.73
C ALA A 19 11.22 -19.64 -10.05
N LEU A 20 11.14 -20.97 -10.14
CA LEU A 20 12.21 -21.87 -9.65
C LEU A 20 13.58 -21.63 -10.31
N ARG A 21 13.64 -21.00 -11.49
CA ARG A 21 14.88 -20.77 -12.23
C ARG A 21 15.37 -19.34 -12.19
N LEU A 22 14.44 -18.38 -12.14
CA LEU A 22 14.74 -16.95 -12.23
C LEU A 22 14.59 -16.24 -10.89
N GLY A 23 13.69 -16.73 -10.04
CA GLY A 23 13.33 -16.09 -8.79
C GLY A 23 14.22 -16.46 -7.62
N ALA A 24 13.88 -15.86 -6.48
CA ALA A 24 14.44 -16.15 -5.17
C ALA A 24 13.35 -16.64 -4.23
N MET A 25 13.75 -17.21 -3.10
CA MET A 25 12.82 -17.55 -2.03
C MET A 25 12.27 -16.26 -1.40
N VAL A 26 10.95 -16.18 -1.27
CA VAL A 26 10.21 -15.01 -0.80
C VAL A 26 9.28 -15.42 0.32
N SER A 27 9.19 -14.64 1.39
CA SER A 27 8.19 -14.86 2.43
C SER A 27 6.86 -14.22 2.03
N GLN A 28 5.79 -15.01 2.00
CA GLN A 28 4.43 -14.53 1.75
C GLN A 28 3.70 -14.34 3.06
N TYR A 29 3.01 -13.20 3.20
CA TYR A 29 2.19 -12.83 4.33
C TYR A 29 0.79 -12.50 3.85
N ARG A 30 -0.20 -12.86 4.66
CA ARG A 30 -1.61 -12.47 4.48
C ARG A 30 -2.06 -11.75 5.74
N PRO A 31 -2.03 -10.41 5.75
CA PRO A 31 -2.42 -9.65 6.93
C PRO A 31 -3.86 -9.95 7.34
N ALA A 32 -4.05 -10.35 8.60
CA ALA A 32 -5.36 -10.57 9.21
C ALA A 32 -5.66 -9.56 10.34
N SER A 33 -4.70 -8.69 10.66
CA SER A 33 -4.81 -7.62 11.66
C SER A 33 -4.23 -6.32 11.10
N LEU A 34 -4.62 -5.20 11.70
CA LEU A 34 -4.11 -3.86 11.37
C LEU A 34 -2.74 -3.56 11.97
N THR A 35 -2.25 -4.40 12.87
CA THR A 35 -0.93 -4.27 13.47
C THR A 35 -0.05 -5.43 13.02
N GLU A 36 1.22 -5.13 12.75
CA GLU A 36 2.24 -6.11 12.37
C GLU A 36 1.84 -7.02 11.20
N PRO A 37 1.56 -6.47 10.00
CA PRO A 37 1.11 -7.24 8.84
C PRO A 37 2.13 -8.30 8.36
N LEU A 38 3.36 -8.23 8.86
CA LEU A 38 4.46 -9.17 8.59
C LEU A 38 4.76 -10.12 9.75
N ALA A 39 3.83 -10.28 10.72
CA ALA A 39 4.05 -11.09 11.92
C ALA A 39 4.23 -12.59 11.65
N ALA A 40 3.45 -13.16 10.73
CA ALA A 40 3.45 -14.60 10.45
C ALA A 40 3.40 -14.88 8.95
N ALA A 41 4.48 -15.45 8.41
CA ALA A 41 4.53 -15.89 7.02
C ALA A 41 3.65 -17.13 6.83
N ILE A 42 2.84 -17.13 5.76
CA ILE A 42 1.94 -18.24 5.40
C ILE A 42 2.58 -19.22 4.42
N ALA A 43 3.58 -18.77 3.66
CA ALA A 43 4.31 -19.58 2.69
C ALA A 43 5.68 -18.98 2.36
N THR A 44 6.55 -19.79 1.74
CA THR A 44 7.87 -19.37 1.24
C THR A 44 8.08 -19.73 -0.23
N PRO A 45 7.26 -19.19 -1.16
CA PRO A 45 7.38 -19.54 -2.57
C PRO A 45 8.68 -19.01 -3.20
N MET A 46 9.06 -19.62 -4.32
CA MET A 46 10.00 -18.99 -5.26
C MET A 46 9.24 -17.93 -6.06
N ALA A 47 9.76 -16.71 -6.10
CA ALA A 47 9.17 -15.62 -6.85
C ALA A 47 10.21 -14.66 -7.43
N ASP A 48 9.83 -13.96 -8.50
CA ASP A 48 10.58 -12.83 -9.06
C ASP A 48 9.64 -11.67 -9.42
N PHE A 49 10.16 -10.45 -9.51
CA PHE A 49 9.38 -9.24 -9.74
C PHE A 49 9.97 -8.43 -10.91
N SER A 50 9.19 -8.32 -11.98
CA SER A 50 9.59 -7.59 -13.18
C SER A 50 8.83 -6.27 -13.30
N ASN A 51 9.49 -5.23 -13.81
CA ASN A 51 8.83 -3.96 -14.20
C ASN A 51 8.12 -4.04 -15.57
N ASN A 52 8.02 -5.25 -16.15
CA ASN A 52 7.41 -5.52 -17.44
C ASN A 52 6.58 -6.82 -17.38
N PRO A 53 5.31 -6.83 -17.82
CA PRO A 53 4.45 -8.02 -17.79
C PRO A 53 4.94 -9.17 -18.68
N ALA A 54 5.81 -8.90 -19.65
CA ALA A 54 6.43 -9.91 -20.50
C ALA A 54 7.63 -10.61 -19.85
N PHE A 55 8.01 -10.24 -18.61
CA PHE A 55 9.18 -10.77 -17.91
C PHE A 55 10.46 -10.72 -18.75
N ALA A 56 10.71 -9.56 -19.35
CA ALA A 56 11.90 -9.34 -20.18
C ALA A 56 13.17 -9.03 -19.36
N PHE A 57 13.03 -8.73 -18.06
CA PHE A 57 14.12 -8.45 -17.10
C PHE A 57 15.18 -7.46 -17.60
N ARG A 58 14.74 -6.42 -18.34
CA ARG A 58 15.65 -5.47 -18.99
C ARG A 58 16.16 -4.38 -18.06
N SER A 59 15.40 -4.07 -17.01
CA SER A 59 15.71 -2.98 -16.08
C SER A 59 14.96 -3.16 -14.76
N PRO A 60 15.45 -2.55 -13.66
CA PRO A 60 14.72 -2.50 -12.41
C PRO A 60 13.52 -1.54 -12.47
N PRO A 61 12.57 -1.63 -11.52
CA PRO A 61 11.55 -0.59 -11.32
C PRO A 61 12.19 0.77 -11.02
N LEU A 62 11.53 1.84 -11.47
CA LEU A 62 11.98 3.21 -11.27
C LEU A 62 11.15 3.90 -10.19
N TRP A 63 11.67 4.99 -9.64
CA TRP A 63 11.07 5.79 -8.57
C TRP A 63 9.71 6.41 -8.93
N ASP A 64 9.39 6.55 -10.21
CA ASP A 64 8.09 7.03 -10.72
C ASP A 64 7.13 5.87 -11.07
N LYS A 65 7.60 4.62 -11.05
CA LYS A 65 6.91 3.43 -11.57
C LYS A 65 7.12 2.25 -10.63
N PRO A 66 6.41 2.22 -9.48
CA PRO A 66 6.53 1.15 -8.48
C PRO A 66 5.80 -0.14 -8.88
N VAL A 67 4.99 -0.11 -9.94
CA VAL A 67 4.20 -1.26 -10.39
C VAL A 67 5.11 -2.32 -11.00
N THR A 68 4.89 -3.55 -10.56
CA THR A 68 5.63 -4.75 -10.97
C THR A 68 4.67 -5.90 -11.24
N TRP A 69 5.17 -6.93 -11.91
CA TRP A 69 4.46 -8.18 -12.14
C TRP A 69 5.23 -9.30 -11.45
N ALA A 70 4.53 -10.11 -10.65
CA ALA A 70 5.11 -11.22 -9.93
C ALA A 70 5.11 -12.49 -10.78
N LEU A 71 6.27 -13.13 -10.89
CA LEU A 71 6.43 -14.47 -11.40
C LEU A 71 6.42 -15.44 -10.22
N VAL A 72 5.27 -16.02 -9.90
CA VAL A 72 5.09 -16.89 -8.72
C VAL A 72 4.00 -17.93 -8.99
N ASP A 73 3.94 -19.01 -8.21
CA ASP A 73 2.76 -19.87 -8.18
C ASP A 73 1.56 -19.05 -7.67
N THR A 74 0.56 -18.84 -8.52
CA THR A 74 -0.61 -18.00 -8.20
C THR A 74 -1.74 -18.77 -7.51
N THR A 75 -1.53 -20.03 -7.11
CA THR A 75 -2.62 -20.89 -6.59
C THR A 75 -3.18 -20.39 -5.24
N ASP A 76 -2.35 -19.77 -4.40
CA ASP A 76 -2.73 -19.20 -3.10
C ASP A 76 -2.23 -17.77 -2.94
N VAL A 77 -2.37 -16.96 -3.99
CA VAL A 77 -2.01 -15.53 -3.99
C VAL A 77 -3.28 -14.70 -4.09
N LEU A 78 -3.49 -13.78 -3.16
CA LEU A 78 -4.64 -12.88 -3.10
C LEU A 78 -4.21 -11.41 -3.10
N ALA A 79 -5.09 -10.52 -3.52
CA ALA A 79 -4.87 -9.08 -3.36
C ALA A 79 -4.79 -8.72 -1.87
N GLY A 80 -3.86 -7.86 -1.50
CA GLY A 80 -3.53 -7.54 -0.11
C GLY A 80 -2.45 -8.45 0.51
N ASP A 81 -2.11 -9.58 -0.11
CA ASP A 81 -0.94 -10.36 0.30
C ASP A 81 0.34 -9.51 0.17
N ILE A 82 1.32 -9.78 1.03
CA ILE A 82 2.62 -9.10 1.02
C ILE A 82 3.72 -10.12 0.80
N PHE A 83 4.63 -9.80 -0.09
CA PHE A 83 5.84 -10.55 -0.38
C PHE A 83 7.06 -9.79 0.14
N VAL A 84 7.86 -10.46 0.96
CA VAL A 84 9.18 -9.96 1.39
C VAL A 84 10.24 -10.77 0.64
N ALA A 85 10.88 -10.13 -0.33
CA ALA A 85 11.93 -10.69 -1.14
C ALA A 85 13.29 -10.09 -0.76
N PRO A 86 14.43 -10.73 -1.11
CA PRO A 86 15.75 -10.16 -0.85
C PRO A 86 15.97 -8.77 -1.47
N ILE A 87 15.25 -8.45 -2.54
CA ILE A 87 15.39 -7.21 -3.30
C ILE A 87 14.39 -6.11 -2.88
N GLY A 88 13.45 -6.42 -1.97
CA GLY A 88 12.44 -5.48 -1.54
C GLY A 88 11.15 -6.14 -1.06
N THR A 89 10.26 -5.30 -0.55
CA THR A 89 8.92 -5.70 -0.12
C THR A 89 7.91 -5.26 -1.17
N TYR A 90 6.96 -6.14 -1.48
CA TYR A 90 5.94 -5.93 -2.49
C TYR A 90 4.59 -6.28 -1.90
N PHE A 91 3.56 -5.48 -2.16
CA PHE A 91 2.19 -5.95 -1.92
C PHE A 91 1.52 -6.35 -3.23
N VAL A 92 0.65 -7.34 -3.17
CA VAL A 92 -0.17 -7.78 -4.29
C VAL A 92 -1.33 -6.82 -4.45
N ALA A 93 -1.27 -6.00 -5.50
CA ALA A 93 -2.31 -5.04 -5.82
C ALA A 93 -3.53 -5.77 -6.41
N ARG A 94 -3.31 -6.71 -7.34
CA ARG A 94 -4.41 -7.39 -8.05
C ARG A 94 -3.99 -8.74 -8.60
N VAL A 95 -4.94 -9.69 -8.58
CA VAL A 95 -4.81 -11.02 -9.19
C VAL A 95 -5.90 -11.19 -10.24
N GLU A 96 -5.52 -11.60 -11.45
CA GLU A 96 -6.45 -11.91 -12.54
C GLU A 96 -6.22 -13.35 -13.02
N PRO A 97 -7.29 -14.07 -13.45
CA PRO A 97 -7.14 -15.40 -14.01
C PRO A 97 -6.16 -15.42 -15.19
N TYR A 98 -5.34 -16.46 -15.24
CA TYR A 98 -4.36 -16.76 -16.28
C TYR A 98 -3.25 -15.71 -16.48
N ARG A 99 -3.18 -14.70 -15.61
CA ARG A 99 -2.21 -13.60 -15.72
C ARG A 99 -1.30 -13.55 -14.50
N PRO A 100 -0.10 -12.97 -14.63
CA PRO A 100 0.75 -12.75 -13.48
C PRO A 100 0.11 -11.72 -12.53
N PRO A 101 0.23 -11.89 -11.20
CA PRO A 101 -0.25 -10.91 -10.24
C PRO A 101 0.44 -9.55 -10.45
N VAL A 102 -0.34 -8.48 -10.35
CA VAL A 102 0.16 -7.11 -10.32
C VAL A 102 0.55 -6.81 -8.88
N CYS A 103 1.81 -6.42 -8.67
CA CYS A 103 2.36 -6.09 -7.37
C CYS A 103 2.92 -4.66 -7.37
N MET A 104 3.17 -4.12 -6.19
CA MET A 104 3.77 -2.80 -6.04
C MET A 104 4.96 -2.86 -5.09
N LEU A 105 6.11 -2.38 -5.56
CA LEU A 105 7.31 -2.23 -4.74
C LEU A 105 7.09 -1.13 -3.71
N THR A 106 7.33 -1.44 -2.44
CA THR A 106 7.20 -0.49 -1.33
C THR A 106 8.55 0.12 -0.95
N ASN A 107 8.55 1.36 -0.47
CA ASN A 107 9.76 2.08 -0.07
C ASN A 107 9.73 2.63 1.36
N ARG A 108 8.59 2.47 2.06
CA ARG A 108 8.38 2.94 3.44
C ARG A 108 7.55 1.92 4.22
N THR A 109 7.70 1.98 5.53
CA THR A 109 6.77 1.35 6.46
C THR A 109 6.03 2.46 7.19
N VAL A 110 4.69 2.36 7.26
CA VAL A 110 3.85 3.42 7.81
C VAL A 110 3.03 2.95 9.00
N THR A 111 2.78 3.91 9.88
CA THR A 111 1.77 3.83 10.92
C THR A 111 0.69 4.87 10.64
N LEU A 112 -0.55 4.43 10.55
CA LEU A 112 -1.72 5.28 10.36
C LEU A 112 -2.36 5.56 11.71
N SER A 113 -2.54 6.83 12.01
CA SER A 113 -3.09 7.32 13.27
C SER A 113 -4.28 8.24 13.02
N GLY A 114 -5.23 8.21 13.93
CA GLY A 114 -6.44 9.02 13.86
C GLY A 114 -7.32 8.83 15.10
N ASP A 115 -8.52 9.39 15.05
CA ASP A 115 -9.53 9.15 16.07
C ASP A 115 -9.94 7.68 16.11
N ALA A 116 -10.34 7.20 17.29
CA ALA A 116 -10.83 5.83 17.44
C ALA A 116 -11.93 5.53 16.40
N GLY A 117 -11.77 4.41 15.68
CA GLY A 117 -12.70 3.97 14.65
C GLY A 117 -12.55 4.64 13.28
N ALA A 118 -11.66 5.63 13.11
CA ALA A 118 -11.39 6.22 11.81
C ALA A 118 -10.91 5.15 10.82
N GLY A 119 -11.53 5.11 9.63
CA GLY A 119 -11.19 4.16 8.57
C GLY A 119 -11.68 2.72 8.75
N SER A 120 -12.39 2.38 9.84
CA SER A 120 -13.00 1.05 9.99
C SER A 120 -14.15 0.83 8.99
N THR A 121 -14.20 -0.35 8.36
CA THR A 121 -15.31 -0.70 7.43
C THR A 121 -16.35 -1.64 8.02
N ILE A 122 -16.15 -2.18 9.24
CA ILE A 122 -17.10 -3.13 9.88
C ILE A 122 -18.05 -2.45 10.87
N GLY A 123 -17.89 -1.15 11.13
CA GLY A 123 -18.77 -0.40 12.05
C GLY A 123 -18.76 -0.89 13.50
N ALA A 124 -17.94 -1.87 13.88
CA ALA A 124 -17.92 -2.48 15.20
C ALA A 124 -16.71 -2.00 16.01
N GLY A 125 -16.91 -0.93 16.79
CA GLY A 125 -15.97 -0.47 17.82
C GLY A 125 -15.65 1.02 17.74
N ALA A 126 -16.63 1.86 18.10
CA ALA A 126 -16.56 3.32 18.14
C ALA A 126 -16.51 4.01 16.76
N THR A 127 -17.58 3.89 15.98
CA THR A 127 -17.89 4.96 15.02
C THR A 127 -18.18 6.23 15.83
N CYS A 128 -17.18 7.07 16.07
CA CYS A 128 -17.47 8.46 16.38
C CYS A 128 -18.17 9.04 15.13
N SER A 129 -19.42 9.45 15.27
CA SER A 129 -20.18 10.14 14.21
C SER A 129 -19.55 11.48 13.79
N MET A 130 -18.45 11.87 14.44
CA MET A 130 -17.62 13.04 14.14
C MET A 130 -16.18 12.68 13.72
N ALA A 131 -15.83 11.40 13.51
CA ALA A 131 -14.50 11.03 13.03
C ALA A 131 -14.27 11.63 11.63
N GLY A 132 -13.36 12.60 11.53
CA GLY A 132 -13.12 13.40 10.32
C GLY A 132 -13.90 14.74 10.26
N TYR A 133 -14.69 15.09 11.27
CA TYR A 133 -15.39 16.37 11.37
C TYR A 133 -14.50 17.40 12.09
N ASP A 134 -13.84 18.26 11.30
CA ASP A 134 -13.25 19.52 11.77
C ASP A 134 -14.42 20.47 12.09
N ASN A 135 -14.67 20.77 13.38
CA ASN A 135 -15.58 21.85 13.73
C ASN A 135 -14.80 23.17 13.77
N ALA A 136 -15.07 24.04 12.80
CA ALA A 136 -14.49 25.38 12.66
C ALA A 136 -14.65 26.32 13.89
N GLU A 137 -15.36 25.88 14.95
CA GLU A 137 -15.59 26.61 16.20
C GLU A 137 -14.50 26.37 17.26
N TYR A 138 -13.75 25.27 17.16
CA TYR A 138 -12.55 24.97 17.95
C TYR A 138 -11.51 24.53 16.93
N GLY A 139 -10.60 25.43 16.55
CA GLY A 139 -9.63 25.18 15.45
C GLY A 139 -8.92 23.83 15.57
N PRO A 140 -8.29 23.35 14.47
CA PRO A 140 -7.79 21.98 14.36
C PRO A 140 -7.05 21.59 15.63
N SER A 141 -7.53 20.53 16.31
CA SER A 141 -6.85 20.03 17.50
C SER A 141 -5.39 19.78 17.13
N PRO A 142 -4.42 20.46 17.76
CA PRO A 142 -3.00 20.41 17.37
C PRO A 142 -2.35 19.08 17.74
N VAL A 143 -3.14 18.07 18.13
CA VAL A 143 -2.65 16.74 18.48
C VAL A 143 -2.31 15.99 17.19
N PHE A 144 -1.12 16.28 16.68
CA PHE A 144 -0.39 15.35 15.84
C PHE A 144 -0.10 14.10 16.68
N GLY A 145 -0.89 13.05 16.50
CA GLY A 145 -0.79 11.83 17.29
C GLY A 145 -2.12 11.34 17.83
N GLY A 146 -3.08 11.11 16.95
CA GLY A 146 -4.20 10.22 17.25
C GLY A 146 -3.71 8.83 17.65
N THR A 147 -4.61 7.97 18.13
CA THR A 147 -4.27 6.56 18.40
C THR A 147 -3.77 5.87 17.13
N ALA A 148 -2.73 5.05 17.24
CA ALA A 148 -2.28 4.21 16.12
C ALA A 148 -3.38 3.18 15.80
N LEU A 149 -3.96 3.27 14.60
CA LEU A 149 -5.05 2.41 14.15
C LEU A 149 -4.55 1.28 13.26
N ALA A 150 -3.46 1.52 12.54
CA ALA A 150 -2.76 0.51 11.76
C ALA A 150 -1.25 0.76 11.81
N SER A 151 -0.43 -0.26 12.07
CA SER A 151 1.01 -0.12 12.26
C SER A 151 1.82 -1.18 11.52
N GLY A 152 3.01 -0.78 11.05
CA GLY A 152 3.94 -1.69 10.37
C GLY A 152 3.59 -1.98 8.92
N TRP A 153 2.75 -1.16 8.28
CA TRP A 153 2.27 -1.41 6.92
C TRP A 153 3.29 -0.98 5.86
N PRO A 154 3.68 -1.86 4.93
CA PRO A 154 4.54 -1.46 3.83
C PRO A 154 3.74 -0.62 2.83
N ALA A 155 4.32 0.50 2.42
CA ALA A 155 3.70 1.48 1.53
C ALA A 155 4.71 1.98 0.49
N PHE A 156 4.19 2.44 -0.64
CA PHE A 156 4.98 3.22 -1.57
C PHE A 156 4.60 4.69 -1.46
N ILE A 157 5.57 5.56 -1.19
CA ILE A 157 5.37 7.02 -1.11
C ILE A 157 6.23 7.70 -2.15
N THR A 158 5.63 8.60 -2.94
CA THR A 158 6.34 9.41 -3.94
C THR A 158 5.89 10.87 -3.92
N LEU A 159 6.74 11.77 -4.40
CA LEU A 159 6.41 13.18 -4.58
C LEU A 159 5.68 13.34 -5.91
N LYS A 160 4.43 13.84 -5.88
CA LYS A 160 3.58 14.02 -7.06
C LYS A 160 3.77 15.39 -7.69
N ASN A 161 3.68 16.45 -6.88
CA ASN A 161 3.82 17.85 -7.33
C ASN A 161 4.84 18.59 -6.46
N LYS A 162 5.62 19.48 -7.09
CA LYS A 162 6.45 20.48 -6.39
C LYS A 162 5.62 21.67 -5.85
N GLY A 163 4.36 21.40 -5.50
CA GLY A 163 3.44 22.25 -4.74
C GLY A 163 2.49 23.18 -5.52
N GLN A 164 1.38 23.51 -4.85
CA GLN A 164 0.39 24.53 -5.22
C GLN A 164 0.93 25.94 -4.90
N VAL A 165 0.37 26.97 -5.55
CA VAL A 165 0.65 28.37 -5.19
C VAL A 165 0.02 28.63 -3.81
N PRO A 166 0.79 29.08 -2.80
CA PRO A 166 0.22 29.49 -1.52
C PRO A 166 -0.80 30.61 -1.74
N GLU A 167 -2.01 30.50 -1.19
CA GLU A 167 -3.03 31.55 -1.25
C GLU A 167 -2.58 32.87 -0.60
N THR A 168 -1.52 32.83 0.21
CA THR A 168 -0.98 33.96 0.97
C THR A 168 -0.23 34.98 0.10
N GLY A 169 0.21 34.61 -1.12
CA GLY A 169 0.83 35.54 -2.07
C GLY A 169 2.15 36.18 -1.60
N ILE A 170 2.79 35.64 -0.55
CA ILE A 170 4.02 36.20 0.02
C ILE A 170 5.20 35.87 -0.90
N PRO A 171 5.94 36.88 -1.40
CA PRO A 171 7.14 36.65 -2.20
C PRO A 171 8.20 35.89 -1.37
N GLY A 172 8.59 34.70 -1.84
CA GLY A 172 9.63 33.87 -1.22
C GLY A 172 9.14 32.60 -0.52
N ASP A 173 7.83 32.37 -0.47
CA ASP A 173 7.27 31.20 0.20
C ASP A 173 7.56 29.90 -0.59
N LEU A 174 8.07 28.88 0.10
CA LEU A 174 8.42 27.59 -0.51
C LEU A 174 7.15 26.77 -0.65
N ARG A 175 6.87 26.30 -1.87
CA ARG A 175 5.69 25.50 -2.18
C ARG A 175 5.70 24.20 -1.37
N ALA A 176 4.62 23.91 -0.63
CA ALA A 176 4.46 22.63 0.06
C ALA A 176 4.39 21.49 -0.97
N GLY A 177 5.28 20.50 -0.83
CA GLY A 177 5.28 19.33 -1.71
C GLY A 177 4.04 18.47 -1.50
N GLU A 178 3.41 18.02 -2.59
CA GLU A 178 2.28 17.09 -2.53
C GLU A 178 2.80 15.67 -2.72
N PHE A 179 2.45 14.79 -1.79
CA PHE A 179 2.87 13.39 -1.77
C PHE A 179 1.73 12.46 -2.10
N GLU A 180 2.07 11.32 -2.66
CA GLU A 180 1.14 10.25 -2.97
C GLU A 180 1.62 8.96 -2.32
N MET A 181 0.71 8.31 -1.61
CA MET A 181 0.93 7.03 -0.95
C MET A 181 0.05 5.94 -1.56
N PHE A 182 0.61 4.77 -1.77
CA PHE A 182 -0.10 3.57 -2.15
C PHE A 182 0.04 2.53 -1.04
N LEU A 183 -1.09 1.97 -0.64
CA LEU A 183 -1.22 0.97 0.41
C LEU A 183 -1.86 -0.30 -0.14
N PRO A 184 -1.50 -1.47 0.42
CA PRO A 184 -2.23 -2.70 0.15
C PRO A 184 -3.70 -2.58 0.55
N VAL A 185 -4.52 -3.51 0.07
CA VAL A 185 -5.83 -3.76 0.65
C VAL A 185 -5.62 -4.22 2.09
N MET A 186 -6.17 -3.47 3.05
CA MET A 186 -6.11 -3.82 4.47
C MET A 186 -7.38 -4.56 4.88
N PRO A 187 -7.29 -5.52 5.82
CA PRO A 187 -8.47 -6.20 6.33
C PRO A 187 -9.33 -5.19 7.08
N ASP A 188 -10.56 -5.01 6.61
CA ASP A 188 -11.60 -4.23 7.29
C ASP A 188 -11.26 -2.76 7.58
N PHE A 189 -10.35 -2.19 6.78
CA PHE A 189 -9.86 -0.84 6.98
C PHE A 189 -9.57 -0.15 5.65
N VAL A 190 -10.07 1.08 5.54
CA VAL A 190 -9.76 2.01 4.46
C VAL A 190 -9.35 3.33 5.12
N PRO A 191 -8.11 3.82 4.91
CA PRO A 191 -7.69 5.11 5.44
C PRO A 191 -8.72 6.22 5.14
N ALA A 192 -8.94 7.12 6.10
CA ALA A 192 -9.83 8.26 5.96
C ALA A 192 -9.06 9.58 5.82
N VAL A 193 -9.69 10.59 5.25
CA VAL A 193 -9.15 11.96 5.19
C VAL A 193 -8.91 12.49 6.61
N ALA A 194 -7.93 13.39 6.76
CA ALA A 194 -7.46 13.95 8.03
C ALA A 194 -6.72 12.99 8.96
N MET A 195 -6.65 11.69 8.66
CA MET A 195 -5.72 10.78 9.34
C MET A 195 -4.27 11.18 9.09
N THR A 196 -3.38 10.76 9.99
CA THR A 196 -1.93 10.98 9.88
C THR A 196 -1.21 9.69 9.53
N ALA A 197 -0.34 9.72 8.52
CA ALA A 197 0.60 8.65 8.22
C ALA A 197 1.99 9.05 8.70
N VAL A 198 2.58 8.26 9.60
CA VAL A 198 3.96 8.42 10.07
C VAL A 198 4.80 7.32 9.44
N THR A 199 5.87 7.71 8.76
CA THR A 199 6.82 6.77 8.13
C THR A 199 7.86 6.26 9.12
N ASP A 200 8.59 5.21 8.73
CA ASP A 200 9.78 4.69 9.41
C ASP A 200 10.87 5.75 9.68
N LEU A 201 10.88 6.86 8.93
CA LEU A 201 11.78 8.00 9.17
C LEU A 201 11.24 9.01 10.18
N GLY A 202 10.06 8.78 10.75
CA GLY A 202 9.41 9.71 11.68
C GLY A 202 8.78 10.93 11.01
N THR A 203 8.75 11.01 9.67
CA THR A 203 8.09 12.12 8.96
C THR A 203 6.56 11.93 9.01
N PRO A 204 5.80 12.90 9.57
CA PRO A 204 4.34 12.87 9.58
C PRO A 204 3.75 13.50 8.31
N TYR A 205 2.76 12.81 7.74
CA TYR A 205 1.97 13.28 6.61
C TYR A 205 0.49 13.29 6.99
N ARG A 206 -0.24 14.33 6.58
CA ARG A 206 -1.70 14.39 6.72
C ARG A 206 -2.37 13.92 5.43
N LEU A 207 -3.34 13.02 5.54
CA LEU A 207 -4.11 12.53 4.39
C LEU A 207 -5.13 13.58 3.96
N THR A 208 -5.04 14.05 2.72
CA THR A 208 -5.92 15.09 2.16
C THR A 208 -6.97 14.52 1.22
N ALA A 209 -6.69 13.39 0.57
CA ALA A 209 -7.65 12.64 -0.21
C ALA A 209 -7.36 11.15 -0.12
N VAL A 210 -8.41 10.32 -0.19
CA VAL A 210 -8.30 8.86 -0.17
C VAL A 210 -9.19 8.27 -1.27
N GLU A 211 -8.58 7.46 -2.13
CA GLU A 211 -9.23 6.74 -3.22
C GLU A 211 -9.04 5.23 -2.99
N PRO A 212 -10.05 4.52 -2.44
CA PRO A 212 -10.03 3.07 -2.43
C PRO A 212 -10.23 2.54 -3.86
N SER A 213 -9.45 1.54 -4.24
CA SER A 213 -9.50 0.94 -5.57
C SER A 213 -9.37 -0.59 -5.50
N PRO A 214 -9.69 -1.31 -6.58
CA PRO A 214 -9.40 -2.74 -6.67
C PRO A 214 -7.91 -3.11 -6.57
N TYR A 215 -7.00 -2.12 -6.63
CA TYR A 215 -5.54 -2.30 -6.55
C TYR A 215 -4.97 -2.04 -5.14
N GLY A 216 -5.83 -1.68 -4.17
CA GLY A 216 -5.43 -1.13 -2.87
C GLY A 216 -5.91 0.31 -2.70
N THR A 217 -5.36 1.01 -1.72
CA THR A 217 -5.75 2.39 -1.41
C THR A 217 -4.69 3.36 -1.89
N ARG A 218 -5.12 4.41 -2.61
CA ARG A 218 -4.28 5.56 -2.97
C ARG A 218 -4.64 6.73 -2.08
N CYS A 219 -3.65 7.40 -1.50
CA CYS A 219 -3.85 8.57 -0.67
C CYS A 219 -3.01 9.75 -1.20
N GLN A 220 -3.60 10.93 -1.28
CA GLN A 220 -2.85 12.18 -1.39
C GLN A 220 -2.55 12.70 0.00
N MET A 221 -1.36 13.28 0.16
CA MET A 221 -0.88 13.70 1.46
C MET A 221 -0.04 14.98 1.36
N GLU A 222 -0.03 15.73 2.46
CA GLU A 222 0.85 16.87 2.67
C GLU A 222 1.74 16.64 3.89
N VAL A 223 2.96 17.19 3.86
CA VAL A 223 3.86 17.14 5.02
C VAL A 223 3.30 18.08 6.08
N VAL A 224 3.19 17.57 7.31
CA VAL A 224 2.92 18.41 8.46
C VAL A 224 4.20 19.14 8.84
N GLN A 225 4.17 20.47 8.80
CA GLN A 225 5.24 21.31 9.34
C GLN A 225 5.11 21.35 10.87
N ILE A 226 6.23 21.08 11.57
CA ILE A 226 6.36 21.21 13.03
C ILE A 226 6.95 22.58 13.33
#